data_AF-A0AB32W6X1-F1
#
_entry.id   AF-A0AB32W6X1-F1
#
_cell.length_a   1.000
_cell.length_b   1.000
_cell.length_c   1.000
_cell.angle_alpha   90.00
_cell.angle_beta   90.00
_cell.angle_gamma   90.00
#
_symmetry.space_group_name_H-M   'P 1'
#
loop_
_entity.id
_entity.type
_entity.pdbx_description
1 polymer ?
#
loop_
_entity_poly.entity_id
_entity_poly.type
_entity_poly.pdbx_seq_one_letter_code
_entity_poly.pdbx_strand_id
1 'polypeptide(L)'
;MSNSNFSLLSGNEIHKALELHSLEPQLMMTDNIATIIALQITLFPSQGFCVGITTHHAILDGKSTTMFVKSWVYLCKKGNTKNSSLPPKLTLFYDRSVIKDPSGLDLVYLNQWLAFTSSDSDPNRRSLIILQNIKDVSDDLLRPTFDLTHEHIKSLREKVLSKLDKAKPLHLSSFVLTFAYVSTCLIKARGGESDKMVNLGFATDARSHLNPPIPKNYFGNCVLGLLASAKAGNFMDENGLPLLRSWQAIWLKSWRRKGFLNRQKRS
;
A
#
# COMPACT_ATOMS: atom_id res chain seq x y z
N MET A 1 -5.94 26.53 -11.22
CA MET A 1 -4.82 27.25 -10.58
C MET A 1 -5.10 27.26 -9.08
N SER A 2 -4.07 27.14 -8.23
CA SER A 2 -4.21 27.19 -6.78
C SER A 2 -3.40 28.34 -6.18
N ASN A 3 -3.95 28.96 -5.14
CA ASN A 3 -3.27 29.97 -4.31
C ASN A 3 -2.74 29.38 -3.00
N SER A 4 -2.84 28.07 -2.79
CA SER A 4 -2.30 27.41 -1.60
C SER A 4 -0.77 27.53 -1.55
N ASN A 5 -0.20 27.47 -0.34
CA ASN A 5 1.24 27.60 -0.13
C ASN A 5 2.00 26.40 -0.72
N PHE A 6 2.62 26.58 -1.89
CA PHE A 6 3.34 25.51 -2.59
C PHE A 6 4.49 24.94 -1.75
N SER A 7 5.26 25.80 -1.07
CA SER A 7 6.40 25.37 -0.25
C SER A 7 5.97 24.52 0.94
N LEU A 8 4.84 24.87 1.58
CA LEU A 8 4.26 24.07 2.66
C LEU A 8 3.83 22.68 2.15
N LEU A 9 3.11 22.64 1.02
CA LEU A 9 2.53 21.41 0.46
C LEU A 9 3.56 20.48 -0.20
N SER A 10 4.69 21.02 -0.64
CA SER A 10 5.79 20.25 -1.25
C SER A 10 6.94 19.95 -0.27
N GLY A 11 6.93 20.56 0.92
CA GLY A 11 7.93 20.38 1.95
C GLY A 11 7.63 19.24 2.92
N ASN A 12 8.49 19.11 3.94
CA ASN A 12 8.37 18.12 5.00
C ASN A 12 7.69 18.67 6.27
N GLU A 13 7.20 19.91 6.21
CA GLU A 13 6.52 20.55 7.33
C GLU A 13 5.16 19.89 7.61
N ILE A 14 4.75 19.93 8.89
CA ILE A 14 3.46 19.42 9.31
C ILE A 14 2.37 20.36 8.82
N HIS A 15 1.40 19.82 8.09
CA HIS A 15 0.26 20.58 7.55
C HIS A 15 -1.06 19.83 7.76
N LYS A 16 -2.20 20.51 7.60
CA LYS A 16 -3.51 19.85 7.76
C LYS A 16 -3.73 18.88 6.61
N ALA A 17 -4.28 17.70 6.91
CA ALA A 17 -4.54 16.66 5.92
C ALA A 17 -5.48 17.14 4.80
N LEU A 18 -6.41 18.03 5.12
CA LEU A 18 -7.39 18.62 4.19
C LEU A 18 -6.75 19.52 3.12
N GLU A 19 -5.55 20.07 3.35
CA GLU A 19 -4.94 21.01 2.39
C GLU A 19 -4.66 20.36 1.03
N LEU A 20 -4.39 19.05 1.00
CA LEU A 20 -4.13 18.29 -0.22
C LEU A 20 -5.41 17.87 -0.95
N HIS A 21 -6.58 17.89 -0.32
CA HIS A 21 -7.83 17.42 -0.94
C HIS A 21 -8.20 18.23 -2.19
N SER A 22 -7.89 19.52 -2.20
CA SER A 22 -8.09 20.39 -3.38
C SER A 22 -7.25 19.99 -4.59
N LEU A 23 -6.18 19.22 -4.38
CA LEU A 23 -5.26 18.75 -5.41
C LEU A 23 -5.62 17.35 -5.94
N GLU A 24 -6.56 16.66 -5.31
CA GLU A 24 -6.97 15.31 -5.66
C GLU A 24 -8.13 15.34 -6.67
N PRO A 25 -7.97 14.76 -7.88
CA PRO A 25 -9.07 14.66 -8.82
C PRO A 25 -10.11 13.64 -8.33
N GLN A 26 -11.38 13.96 -8.50
CA GLN A 26 -12.48 13.04 -8.15
C GLN A 26 -12.69 12.00 -9.25
N LEU A 27 -12.92 10.74 -8.85
CA LEU A 27 -13.39 9.71 -9.78
C LEU A 27 -14.89 9.89 -9.96
N MET A 28 -15.35 10.07 -11.21
CA MET A 28 -16.78 10.01 -11.49
C MET A 28 -17.27 8.58 -11.37
N MET A 29 -18.26 8.38 -10.49
CA MET A 29 -18.80 7.07 -10.15
C MET A 29 -20.31 7.12 -9.99
N THR A 30 -20.97 6.06 -10.46
CA THR A 30 -22.36 5.73 -10.20
C THR A 30 -22.42 4.27 -9.73
N ASP A 31 -23.62 3.77 -9.43
CA ASP A 31 -23.79 2.36 -9.05
C ASP A 31 -23.25 1.38 -10.10
N ASN A 32 -23.31 1.76 -11.38
CA ASN A 32 -23.02 0.85 -12.50
C ASN A 32 -21.84 1.28 -13.37
N ILE A 33 -21.32 2.50 -13.19
CA ILE A 33 -20.20 3.04 -13.97
C ILE A 33 -19.17 3.66 -13.03
N ALA A 34 -17.88 3.36 -13.26
CA ALA A 34 -16.79 3.93 -12.50
C ALA A 34 -15.65 4.36 -13.43
N THR A 35 -15.20 5.61 -13.27
CA THR A 35 -13.94 6.06 -13.85
C THR A 35 -12.77 5.29 -13.22
N ILE A 36 -11.87 4.76 -14.05
CA ILE A 36 -10.71 3.99 -13.57
C ILE A 36 -9.58 4.91 -13.09
N ILE A 37 -9.40 6.04 -13.76
CA ILE A 37 -8.34 7.01 -13.49
C ILE A 37 -8.83 8.43 -13.76
N ALA A 38 -8.51 9.35 -12.85
CA ALA A 38 -8.67 10.79 -13.05
C ALA A 38 -7.33 11.48 -12.84
N LEU A 39 -7.06 12.50 -13.65
CA LEU A 39 -5.85 13.31 -13.59
C LEU A 39 -6.20 14.78 -13.46
N GLN A 40 -5.46 15.50 -12.63
CA GLN A 40 -5.57 16.95 -12.47
C GLN A 40 -4.18 17.58 -12.46
N ILE A 41 -4.01 18.65 -13.24
CA ILE A 41 -2.80 19.48 -13.21
C ILE A 41 -3.17 20.79 -12.52
N THR A 42 -2.60 21.01 -11.34
CA THR A 42 -2.82 22.23 -10.56
C THR A 42 -1.58 23.12 -10.64
N LEU A 43 -1.71 24.26 -11.32
CA LEU A 43 -0.65 25.26 -11.42
C LEU A 43 -0.62 26.14 -10.15
N PHE A 44 0.59 26.38 -9.64
CA PHE A 44 0.92 27.33 -8.58
C PHE A 44 1.72 28.48 -9.20
N PRO A 45 1.12 29.68 -9.37
CA PRO A 45 1.75 30.78 -10.08
C PRO A 45 3.17 31.08 -9.59
N SER A 46 4.11 31.15 -10.54
CA SER A 46 5.53 31.43 -10.31
C SER A 46 6.29 30.45 -9.40
N GLN A 47 5.68 29.33 -9.00
CA GLN A 47 6.27 28.36 -8.06
C GLN A 47 6.40 26.96 -8.66
N GLY A 48 5.39 26.50 -9.40
CA GLY A 48 5.42 25.18 -10.01
C GLY A 48 4.03 24.63 -10.33
N PHE A 49 3.92 23.31 -10.36
CA PHE A 49 2.65 22.61 -10.55
C PHE A 49 2.62 21.28 -9.80
N CYS A 50 1.41 20.83 -9.47
CA CYS A 50 1.13 19.51 -8.93
C CYS A 50 0.38 18.68 -9.98
N VAL A 51 0.68 17.38 -10.04
CA VAL A 51 -0.09 16.41 -10.83
C VAL A 51 -0.78 15.46 -9.86
N GLY A 52 -2.08 15.68 -9.65
CA GLY A 52 -2.93 14.78 -8.88
C GLY A 52 -3.38 13.61 -9.75
N ILE A 53 -3.34 12.40 -9.20
CA ILE A 53 -3.78 11.17 -9.87
C ILE A 53 -4.60 10.35 -8.89
N THR A 54 -5.84 10.06 -9.25
CA THR A 54 -6.73 9.19 -8.48
C THR A 54 -7.05 7.97 -9.31
N THR A 55 -6.94 6.78 -8.72
CA THR A 55 -7.13 5.50 -9.43
C THR A 55 -8.07 4.57 -8.68
N HIS A 56 -8.95 3.89 -9.41
CA HIS A 56 -9.83 2.89 -8.84
C HIS A 56 -9.07 1.60 -8.48
N HIS A 57 -8.87 1.36 -7.18
CA HIS A 57 -7.99 0.28 -6.71
C HIS A 57 -8.50 -1.14 -7.05
N ALA A 58 -9.80 -1.34 -7.32
CA ALA A 58 -10.29 -2.64 -7.79
C ALA A 58 -9.68 -3.07 -9.14
N ILE A 59 -9.20 -2.11 -9.95
CA ILE A 59 -8.57 -2.38 -11.25
C ILE A 59 -7.05 -2.40 -11.14
N LEU A 60 -6.46 -1.51 -10.33
CA LEU A 60 -5.02 -1.24 -10.33
C LEU A 60 -4.43 -1.39 -8.94
N ASP A 61 -3.36 -2.20 -8.82
CA ASP A 61 -2.47 -2.12 -7.67
C ASP A 61 -1.44 -0.99 -7.86
N GLY A 62 -0.77 -0.60 -6.76
CA GLY A 62 0.23 0.48 -6.80
C GLY A 62 1.37 0.25 -7.79
N LYS A 63 1.71 -1.01 -8.10
CA LYS A 63 2.71 -1.34 -9.12
C LYS A 63 2.21 -1.02 -10.52
N SER A 64 0.98 -1.42 -10.84
CA SER A 64 0.33 -1.10 -12.13
C SER A 64 0.19 0.40 -12.31
N THR A 65 -0.24 1.13 -11.28
CA THR A 65 -0.33 2.60 -11.30
C THR A 65 1.04 3.25 -11.52
N THR A 66 2.08 2.78 -10.83
CA THR A 66 3.45 3.28 -11.03
C THR A 66 3.96 3.02 -12.45
N MET A 67 3.64 1.86 -13.02
CA MET A 67 4.01 1.53 -14.41
C MET A 67 3.30 2.42 -15.41
N PHE A 68 2.02 2.74 -15.19
CA PHE A 68 1.30 3.72 -15.99
C PHE A 68 2.02 5.08 -15.97
N VAL A 69 2.34 5.62 -14.78
CA VAL A 69 3.04 6.91 -14.66
C VAL A 69 4.40 6.88 -15.36
N LYS A 70 5.18 5.81 -15.19
CA LYS A 70 6.48 5.66 -15.88
C LYS A 70 6.34 5.63 -17.39
N SER A 71 5.30 4.96 -17.90
CA SER A 71 5.01 4.88 -19.33
C SER A 71 4.57 6.25 -19.88
N TRP A 72 3.71 6.95 -19.15
CA TRP A 72 3.27 8.30 -19.49
C TRP A 72 4.45 9.28 -19.55
N VAL A 73 5.30 9.31 -18.52
CA VAL A 73 6.52 10.15 -18.49
C VAL A 73 7.47 9.81 -19.63
N TYR A 74 7.64 8.52 -19.95
CA TYR A 74 8.48 8.09 -21.07
C TYR A 74 7.97 8.66 -22.41
N LEU A 75 6.68 8.55 -22.67
CA LEU A 75 6.06 9.05 -23.91
C LEU A 75 6.14 10.58 -24.01
N CYS A 76 5.89 11.29 -22.90
CA CYS A 76 6.06 12.75 -22.84
C CYS A 76 7.50 13.15 -23.19
N LYS A 77 8.51 12.46 -22.64
CA LYS A 77 9.93 12.73 -22.96
C LYS A 77 10.30 12.45 -24.40
N LYS A 78 9.60 11.52 -25.07
CA LYS A 78 9.82 11.17 -26.48
C LYS A 78 9.11 12.11 -27.45
N GLY A 79 8.39 13.12 -26.96
CA GLY A 79 7.67 14.08 -27.80
C GLY A 79 6.41 13.50 -28.44
N ASN A 80 5.88 12.39 -27.92
CA ASN A 80 4.63 11.75 -28.35
C ASN A 80 4.50 11.61 -29.89
N THR A 81 5.60 11.27 -30.57
CA THR A 81 5.57 11.05 -32.02
C THR A 81 4.71 9.81 -32.34
N LYS A 82 4.05 9.80 -33.50
CA LYS A 82 3.03 8.80 -33.91
C LYS A 82 3.48 7.32 -33.80
N ASN A 83 4.77 7.05 -33.61
CA ASN A 83 5.36 5.70 -33.51
C ASN A 83 6.20 5.49 -32.23
N SER A 84 5.98 6.26 -31.16
CA SER A 84 6.72 6.09 -29.91
C SER A 84 6.30 4.80 -29.18
N SER A 85 7.00 3.70 -29.44
CA SER A 85 6.77 2.43 -28.75
C SER A 85 7.33 2.46 -27.33
N LEU A 86 6.62 1.86 -26.38
CA LEU A 86 7.15 1.62 -25.04
C LEU A 86 8.25 0.54 -25.09
N PRO A 87 9.33 0.67 -24.30
CA PRO A 87 10.28 -0.43 -24.15
C PRO A 87 9.59 -1.64 -23.50
N PRO A 88 10.10 -2.87 -23.68
CA PRO A 88 9.48 -4.10 -23.14
C PRO A 88 9.20 -4.04 -21.63
N LYS A 89 10.06 -3.37 -20.85
CA LYS A 89 9.90 -3.20 -19.39
C LYS A 89 8.70 -2.30 -18.99
N LEU A 90 8.24 -1.45 -19.90
CA LEU A 90 7.09 -0.55 -19.70
C LEU A 90 5.86 -1.01 -20.48
N THR A 91 6.02 -1.97 -21.39
CA THR A 91 4.90 -2.59 -22.11
C THR A 91 4.13 -3.46 -21.13
N LEU A 92 2.84 -3.16 -20.94
CA LEU A 92 1.98 -3.86 -19.99
C LEU A 92 1.52 -5.21 -20.53
N PHE A 93 1.38 -6.19 -19.64
CA PHE A 93 0.82 -7.50 -19.95
C PHE A 93 -0.62 -7.57 -19.42
N TYR A 94 -1.60 -7.72 -20.31
CA TYR A 94 -3.03 -7.55 -19.99
C TYR A 94 -3.82 -8.83 -19.81
N ASP A 95 -3.30 -9.99 -20.24
CA ASP A 95 -4.03 -11.24 -20.16
C ASP A 95 -4.20 -11.66 -18.70
N ARG A 96 -5.42 -11.54 -18.18
CA ARG A 96 -5.77 -11.89 -16.80
C ARG A 96 -5.90 -13.40 -16.58
N SER A 97 -6.01 -14.19 -17.65
CA SER A 97 -6.15 -15.65 -17.56
C SER A 97 -4.90 -16.33 -17.01
N VAL A 98 -3.77 -15.62 -16.91
CA VAL A 98 -2.54 -16.10 -16.26
C VAL A 98 -2.71 -16.30 -14.75
N ILE A 99 -3.66 -15.60 -14.13
CA ILE A 99 -4.05 -15.86 -12.74
C ILE A 99 -5.02 -17.03 -12.75
N LYS A 100 -4.57 -18.18 -12.25
CA LYS A 100 -5.39 -19.39 -12.14
C LYS A 100 -6.05 -19.47 -10.77
N ASP A 101 -7.32 -19.81 -10.77
CA ASP A 101 -8.08 -20.09 -9.56
C ASP A 101 -8.73 -21.47 -9.62
N PRO A 102 -7.94 -22.55 -9.46
CA PRO A 102 -8.47 -23.91 -9.49
C PRO A 102 -9.39 -24.22 -8.30
N SER A 103 -9.38 -23.39 -7.25
CA SER A 103 -10.12 -23.63 -6.01
C SER A 103 -11.39 -22.77 -5.90
N GLY A 104 -11.70 -21.94 -6.89
CA GLY A 104 -12.86 -21.05 -6.90
C GLY A 104 -12.87 -20.07 -5.71
N LEU A 105 -11.68 -19.62 -5.29
CA LEU A 105 -11.53 -18.68 -4.19
C LEU A 105 -12.12 -17.30 -4.53
N ASP A 106 -12.14 -16.92 -5.80
CA ASP A 106 -12.73 -15.68 -6.30
C ASP A 106 -14.19 -15.53 -5.87
N LEU A 107 -15.01 -16.57 -6.02
CA LEU A 107 -16.40 -16.60 -5.61
C LEU A 107 -16.54 -16.54 -4.08
N VAL A 108 -15.65 -17.23 -3.35
CA VAL A 108 -15.64 -17.18 -1.89
C VAL A 108 -15.37 -15.75 -1.40
N TYR A 109 -14.34 -15.11 -1.94
CA TYR A 109 -14.00 -13.73 -1.58
C TYR A 109 -15.05 -12.72 -2.05
N LEU A 110 -15.63 -12.93 -3.23
CA LEU A 110 -16.72 -12.09 -3.73
C LEU A 110 -17.94 -12.16 -2.79
N ASN A 111 -18.33 -13.35 -2.37
CA ASN A 111 -19.45 -13.52 -1.44
C ASN A 111 -19.16 -12.90 -0.07
N GLN A 112 -17.94 -13.03 0.44
CA GLN A 112 -17.51 -12.36 1.67
C GLN A 112 -17.55 -10.82 1.54
N TRP A 113 -17.09 -10.30 0.40
CA TRP A 113 -17.13 -8.87 0.10
C TRP A 113 -18.58 -8.38 0.04
N LEU A 114 -19.43 -9.07 -0.72
CA LEU A 114 -20.84 -8.73 -0.82
C LEU A 114 -21.48 -8.68 0.56
N ALA A 115 -21.35 -9.74 1.36
CA ALA A 115 -21.89 -9.78 2.72
C ALA A 115 -21.38 -8.65 3.64
N PHE A 116 -20.13 -8.20 3.46
CA PHE A 116 -19.57 -7.07 4.20
C PHE A 116 -20.13 -5.72 3.73
N THR A 117 -20.46 -5.59 2.45
CA THR A 117 -20.96 -4.36 1.83
C THR A 117 -22.48 -4.27 1.71
N SER A 118 -23.20 -5.37 1.95
CA SER A 118 -24.65 -5.43 1.95
C SER A 118 -25.21 -4.46 3.00
N SER A 119 -26.21 -3.67 2.60
CA SER A 119 -27.03 -2.92 3.56
C SER A 119 -28.23 -3.78 3.98
N ASP A 120 -28.78 -3.51 5.17
CA ASP A 120 -29.98 -4.20 5.68
C ASP A 120 -31.20 -4.09 4.73
N SER A 121 -31.18 -3.10 3.83
CA SER A 121 -32.25 -2.82 2.87
C SER A 121 -32.20 -3.63 1.58
N ASP A 122 -31.03 -4.08 1.13
CA ASP A 122 -30.89 -4.91 -0.08
C ASP A 122 -29.61 -5.77 0.00
N PRO A 123 -29.73 -7.05 0.38
CA PRO A 123 -28.59 -7.95 0.52
C PRO A 123 -27.88 -8.25 -0.81
N ASN A 124 -28.53 -8.01 -1.95
CA ASN A 124 -27.98 -8.25 -3.29
C ASN A 124 -27.49 -6.99 -3.99
N ARG A 125 -27.52 -5.82 -3.32
CA ARG A 125 -27.08 -4.55 -3.91
C ARG A 125 -25.62 -4.66 -4.35
N ARG A 126 -25.39 -4.53 -5.65
CA ARG A 126 -24.07 -4.36 -6.24
C ARG A 126 -23.90 -2.90 -6.61
N SER A 127 -22.86 -2.27 -6.09
CA SER A 127 -22.54 -0.89 -6.41
C SER A 127 -21.06 -0.77 -6.69
N LEU A 128 -20.74 -0.03 -7.74
CA LEU A 128 -19.37 0.41 -7.98
C LEU A 128 -18.99 1.59 -7.10
N ILE A 129 -19.92 2.27 -6.43
CA ILE A 129 -19.62 3.38 -5.53
C ILE A 129 -18.70 2.86 -4.42
N ILE A 130 -17.50 3.46 -4.33
CA ILE A 130 -16.56 3.16 -3.25
C ILE A 130 -17.24 3.52 -1.94
N LEU A 131 -17.21 2.63 -0.95
CA LEU A 131 -17.68 2.92 0.41
C LEU A 131 -17.09 4.25 0.88
N GLN A 132 -17.90 5.31 0.85
CA GLN A 132 -17.52 6.65 1.30
C GLN A 132 -17.37 6.73 2.82
N ASN A 133 -17.35 5.59 3.53
CA ASN A 133 -17.19 5.48 4.98
C ASN A 133 -15.77 5.81 5.49
N ILE A 134 -15.02 6.65 4.77
CA ILE A 134 -14.01 7.47 5.42
C ILE A 134 -14.81 8.60 6.06
N LYS A 135 -15.08 8.49 7.37
CA LYS A 135 -15.59 9.62 8.17
C LYS A 135 -14.93 10.91 7.67
N ASP A 136 -15.71 11.99 7.56
CA ASP A 136 -15.17 13.32 7.23
C ASP A 136 -13.82 13.50 7.93
N VAL A 137 -12.78 13.73 7.12
CA VAL A 137 -11.44 13.90 7.65
C VAL A 137 -11.49 15.09 8.58
N SER A 138 -11.34 14.84 9.88
CA SER A 138 -11.36 15.89 10.91
C SER A 138 -10.38 16.99 10.53
N ASP A 139 -10.79 18.25 10.72
CA ASP A 139 -9.95 19.43 10.45
C ASP A 139 -8.69 19.46 11.35
N ASP A 140 -8.70 18.69 12.45
CA ASP A 140 -7.58 18.54 13.37
C ASP A 140 -6.58 17.44 12.91
N LEU A 141 -6.86 16.73 11.81
CA LEU A 141 -5.96 15.71 11.31
C LEU A 141 -4.75 16.35 10.63
N LEU A 142 -3.57 16.12 11.21
CA LEU A 142 -2.30 16.60 10.68
C LEU A 142 -1.59 15.52 9.86
N ARG A 143 -0.79 15.97 8.89
CA ARG A 143 0.04 15.13 8.02
C ARG A 143 1.52 15.52 8.19
N PRO A 144 2.28 14.79 9.04
CA PRO A 144 3.73 14.94 9.14
C PRO A 144 4.48 14.07 8.11
N THR A 145 5.64 14.54 7.65
CA THR A 145 6.61 13.75 6.88
C THR A 145 7.85 13.50 7.73
N PHE A 146 8.33 12.25 7.78
CA PHE A 146 9.51 11.86 8.56
C PHE A 146 10.59 11.28 7.66
N ASP A 147 11.77 11.89 7.70
CA ASP A 147 12.93 11.43 6.95
C ASP A 147 13.74 10.39 7.73
N LEU A 148 13.80 9.18 7.18
CA LEU A 148 14.67 8.12 7.67
C LEU A 148 15.86 7.98 6.72
N THR A 149 16.99 8.56 7.10
CA THR A 149 18.21 8.51 6.30
C THR A 149 18.84 7.11 6.29
N HIS A 150 19.80 6.93 5.39
CA HIS A 150 20.58 5.70 5.33
C HIS A 150 21.31 5.41 6.66
N GLU A 151 21.83 6.45 7.32
CA GLU A 151 22.53 6.37 8.61
C GLU A 151 21.58 5.92 9.72
N HIS A 152 20.34 6.42 9.74
CA HIS A 152 19.31 5.97 10.68
C HIS A 152 19.02 4.48 10.49
N ILE A 153 18.82 4.02 9.25
CA ILE A 153 18.54 2.62 8.96
C ILE A 153 19.75 1.72 9.30
N LYS A 154 20.97 2.18 9.03
CA LYS A 154 22.21 1.49 9.41
C LYS A 154 22.31 1.33 10.93
N SER A 155 22.09 2.41 11.68
CA SER A 155 22.09 2.38 13.15
C SER A 155 21.00 1.43 13.70
N LEU A 156 19.79 1.45 13.12
CA LEU A 156 18.74 0.49 13.48
C LEU A 156 19.17 -0.95 13.25
N ARG A 157 19.82 -1.23 12.12
CA ARG A 157 20.33 -2.56 11.80
C ARG A 157 21.35 -3.03 12.83
N GLU A 158 22.33 -2.19 13.15
CA GLU A 158 23.38 -2.51 14.14
C GLU A 158 22.79 -2.75 15.53
N LYS A 159 21.82 -1.93 15.96
CA LYS A 159 21.10 -2.10 17.23
C LYS A 159 20.32 -3.42 17.32
N VAL A 160 19.78 -3.90 16.19
CA VAL A 160 19.08 -5.19 16.15
C VAL A 160 20.07 -6.35 16.17
N LEU A 161 21.14 -6.25 15.38
CA LEU A 161 22.16 -7.30 15.29
C LEU A 161 22.93 -7.49 16.60
N SER A 162 23.16 -6.43 17.39
CA SER A 162 23.82 -6.55 18.69
C SER A 162 23.01 -7.31 19.73
N LYS A 163 21.71 -7.49 19.51
CA LYS A 163 20.76 -8.17 20.42
C LYS A 163 20.30 -9.52 19.91
N LEU A 164 20.69 -9.88 18.68
CA LEU A 164 20.26 -11.11 18.05
C LEU A 164 21.23 -12.24 18.36
N ASP A 165 20.69 -13.39 18.76
CA ASP A 165 21.46 -14.63 18.82
C ASP A 165 21.92 -15.01 17.40
N LYS A 166 23.24 -15.11 17.21
CA LYS A 166 23.88 -15.40 15.92
C LYS A 166 23.44 -16.75 15.32
N ALA A 167 22.80 -17.62 16.11
CA ALA A 167 22.31 -18.91 15.68
C ALA A 167 21.11 -18.88 14.70
N LYS A 168 20.40 -17.75 14.53
CA LYS A 168 19.26 -17.64 13.59
C LYS A 168 19.41 -16.45 12.64
N PRO A 169 19.75 -16.67 11.36
CA PRO A 169 19.86 -15.58 10.40
C PRO A 169 18.48 -14.95 10.14
N LEU A 170 18.36 -13.64 10.38
CA LEU A 170 17.17 -12.85 10.05
C LEU A 170 17.44 -11.99 8.82
N HIS A 171 16.48 -11.94 7.90
CA HIS A 171 16.55 -11.04 6.75
C HIS A 171 16.10 -9.62 7.16
N LEU A 172 17.07 -8.75 7.44
CA LEU A 172 16.84 -7.36 7.88
C LEU A 172 16.91 -6.39 6.69
N SER A 173 15.90 -6.39 5.81
CA SER A 173 15.80 -5.37 4.76
C SER A 173 15.51 -3.99 5.36
N SER A 174 15.82 -2.92 4.61
CA SER A 174 15.49 -1.55 5.04
C SER A 174 14.00 -1.38 5.31
N PHE A 175 13.13 -1.96 4.46
CA PHE A 175 11.69 -1.98 4.68
C PHE A 175 11.31 -2.61 6.03
N VAL A 176 11.90 -3.76 6.35
CA VAL A 176 11.66 -4.48 7.60
C VAL A 176 12.00 -3.61 8.82
N LEU A 177 13.18 -2.97 8.79
CA LEU A 177 13.67 -2.15 9.90
C LEU A 177 12.81 -0.91 10.06
N THR A 178 12.50 -0.22 8.96
CA THR A 178 11.63 0.95 8.93
C THR A 178 10.23 0.63 9.43
N PHE A 179 9.60 -0.44 8.91
CA PHE A 179 8.25 -0.82 9.30
C PHE A 179 8.16 -1.15 10.79
N ALA A 180 9.12 -1.92 11.31
CA ALA A 180 9.15 -2.28 12.72
C ALA A 180 9.41 -1.06 13.63
N TYR A 181 10.29 -0.15 13.21
CA TYR A 181 10.57 1.08 13.94
C TYR A 181 9.35 2.00 13.98
N VAL A 182 8.77 2.33 12.83
CA VAL A 182 7.59 3.19 12.72
C VAL A 182 6.40 2.59 13.47
N SER A 183 6.17 1.28 13.36
CA SER A 183 5.10 0.62 14.12
C SER A 183 5.30 0.73 15.62
N THR A 184 6.53 0.57 16.10
CA THR A 184 6.86 0.74 17.52
C THR A 184 6.61 2.17 17.97
N CYS A 185 7.08 3.17 17.23
CA CYS A 185 6.82 4.58 17.51
C CYS A 185 5.32 4.89 17.54
N LEU A 186 4.55 4.40 16.56
CA LEU A 186 3.11 4.63 16.47
C LEU A 186 2.36 4.02 17.65
N ILE A 187 2.72 2.82 18.07
CA ILE A 187 2.09 2.14 19.21
C ILE A 187 2.44 2.87 20.52
N LYS A 188 3.71 3.27 20.70
CA LYS A 188 4.14 4.08 21.85
C LYS A 188 3.41 5.42 21.92
N ALA A 189 3.34 6.15 20.81
CA ALA A 189 2.69 7.45 20.74
C ALA A 189 1.17 7.38 20.98
N ARG A 190 0.51 6.31 20.52
CA ARG A 190 -0.93 6.09 20.80
C ARG A 190 -1.21 5.75 22.26
N GLY A 191 -0.24 5.20 22.99
CA GLY A 191 -0.43 4.75 24.36
C GLY A 191 -1.48 3.64 24.50
N GLY A 192 -2.04 3.52 25.70
CA GLY A 192 -3.06 2.54 26.06
C GLY A 192 -2.52 1.30 26.76
N GLU A 193 -3.42 0.36 27.04
CA GLU A 193 -3.15 -0.85 27.83
C GLU A 193 -2.19 -1.80 27.11
N SER A 194 -1.23 -2.35 27.86
CA SER A 194 -0.22 -3.30 27.37
C SER A 194 -0.84 -4.58 26.79
N ASP A 195 -2.00 -5.01 27.30
CA ASP A 195 -2.68 -6.22 26.86
C ASP A 195 -3.53 -6.04 25.59
N LYS A 196 -3.71 -4.79 25.13
CA LYS A 196 -4.49 -4.51 23.91
C LYS A 196 -3.83 -5.14 22.69
N MET A 197 -4.63 -5.88 21.90
CA MET A 197 -4.15 -6.45 20.65
C MET A 197 -4.00 -5.38 19.57
N VAL A 198 -2.80 -5.30 18.99
CA VAL A 198 -2.49 -4.46 17.84
C VAL A 198 -2.36 -5.32 16.60
N ASN A 199 -3.01 -4.90 15.51
CA ASN A 199 -2.89 -5.52 14.20
C ASN A 199 -2.01 -4.64 13.31
N LEU A 200 -0.94 -5.23 12.78
CA LEU A 200 -0.01 -4.58 11.85
C LEU A 200 -0.04 -5.33 10.53
N GLY A 201 -0.17 -4.60 9.43
CA GLY A 201 -0.19 -5.24 8.12
C GLY A 201 0.41 -4.39 7.02
N PHE A 202 0.77 -5.07 5.94
CA PHE A 202 1.27 -4.45 4.71
C PHE A 202 0.89 -5.30 3.50
N ALA A 203 0.78 -4.65 2.36
CA ALA A 203 0.55 -5.28 1.07
C ALA A 203 1.88 -5.81 0.49
N THR A 204 1.86 -6.99 -0.14
CA THR A 204 3.02 -7.56 -0.84
C THR A 204 2.67 -7.91 -2.28
N ASP A 205 3.60 -7.67 -3.21
CA ASP A 205 3.47 -8.04 -4.62
C ASP A 205 3.52 -9.57 -4.76
N ALA A 206 2.41 -10.17 -5.17
CA ALA A 206 2.27 -11.62 -5.27
C ALA A 206 2.71 -12.18 -6.63
N ARG A 207 3.10 -11.34 -7.60
CA ARG A 207 3.41 -11.78 -8.98
C ARG A 207 4.46 -12.90 -9.02
N SER A 208 5.52 -12.78 -8.22
CA SER A 208 6.59 -13.79 -8.12
C SER A 208 6.27 -14.96 -7.19
N HIS A 209 5.15 -14.89 -6.46
CA HIS A 209 4.73 -15.89 -5.50
C HIS A 209 3.65 -16.85 -6.04
N LEU A 210 3.05 -16.54 -7.20
CA LEU A 210 2.20 -17.46 -7.93
C LEU A 210 3.02 -18.61 -8.55
N ASN A 211 2.35 -19.71 -8.84
CA ASN A 211 2.94 -20.87 -9.51
C ASN A 211 2.14 -21.24 -10.77
N PRO A 212 2.66 -20.98 -11.98
CA PRO A 212 3.94 -20.32 -12.26
C PRO A 212 3.92 -18.82 -11.89
N PRO A 213 5.10 -18.20 -11.66
CA PRO A 213 5.20 -16.75 -11.51
C PRO A 213 4.64 -16.03 -12.74
N ILE A 214 3.86 -14.96 -12.52
CA ILE A 214 3.30 -14.18 -13.62
C ILE A 214 4.23 -13.03 -14.03
N PRO A 215 4.06 -12.44 -15.23
CA PRO A 215 4.93 -11.39 -15.71
C PRO A 215 5.01 -10.18 -14.76
N LYS A 216 6.22 -9.63 -14.57
CA LYS A 216 6.45 -8.47 -13.67
C LYS A 216 5.69 -7.22 -14.13
N ASN A 217 5.37 -7.15 -15.41
CA ASN A 217 4.62 -6.11 -16.11
C ASN A 217 3.10 -6.41 -16.24
N TYR A 218 2.59 -7.43 -15.52
CA TYR A 218 1.15 -7.71 -15.45
C TYR A 218 0.36 -6.48 -14.95
N PHE A 219 -0.64 -6.08 -15.74
CA PHE A 219 -1.56 -4.99 -15.48
C PHE A 219 -2.78 -5.48 -14.71
N GLY A 220 -2.90 -5.04 -13.46
CA GLY A 220 -4.00 -5.43 -12.58
C GLY A 220 -3.53 -5.63 -11.16
N ASN A 221 -4.45 -6.03 -10.29
CA ASN A 221 -4.11 -6.40 -8.92
C ASN A 221 -3.43 -7.77 -8.85
N CYS A 222 -2.27 -7.84 -8.22
CA CYS A 222 -1.68 -9.10 -7.76
C CYS A 222 -0.98 -8.85 -6.43
N VAL A 223 -1.80 -8.65 -5.39
CA VAL A 223 -1.35 -8.20 -4.07
C VAL A 223 -1.89 -9.16 -3.00
N LEU A 224 -1.04 -9.50 -2.04
CA LEU A 224 -1.42 -10.23 -0.84
C LEU A 224 -1.31 -9.30 0.38
N GLY A 225 -2.38 -9.18 1.16
CA GLY A 225 -2.34 -8.48 2.45
C GLY A 225 -1.76 -9.39 3.52
N LEU A 226 -0.64 -9.01 4.13
CA LEU A 226 -0.07 -9.69 5.30
C LEU A 226 -0.52 -8.97 6.56
N LEU A 227 -1.10 -9.71 7.51
CA LEU A 227 -1.55 -9.20 8.80
C LEU A 227 -0.92 -10.00 9.93
N ALA A 228 -0.33 -9.29 10.87
CA ALA A 228 0.17 -9.81 12.13
C ALA A 228 -0.55 -9.15 13.29
N SER A 229 -0.60 -9.87 14.41
CA SER A 229 -1.30 -9.42 15.63
C SER A 229 -0.40 -9.73 16.80
N ALA A 230 -0.23 -8.76 17.69
CA ALA A 230 0.57 -8.86 18.91
C ALA A 230 0.03 -7.90 19.97
N LYS A 231 0.29 -8.17 21.25
CA LYS A 231 -0.06 -7.26 22.35
C LYS A 231 0.74 -5.96 22.27
N ALA A 232 0.13 -4.82 22.59
CA ALA A 232 0.76 -3.51 22.58
C ALA A 232 2.01 -3.45 23.47
N GLY A 233 1.97 -4.10 24.65
CA GLY A 233 3.08 -4.19 25.59
C GLY A 233 4.35 -4.81 25.00
N ASN A 234 4.23 -5.66 23.98
CA ASN A 234 5.39 -6.19 23.26
C ASN A 234 6.18 -5.08 22.56
N PHE A 235 5.58 -3.92 22.31
CA PHE A 235 6.19 -2.77 21.64
C PHE A 235 6.68 -1.68 22.60
N MET A 236 6.21 -1.69 23.86
CA MET A 236 6.39 -0.56 24.79
C MET A 236 7.74 -0.58 25.53
N ASP A 237 8.37 -1.74 25.67
CA ASP A 237 9.65 -1.89 26.37
C ASP A 237 10.77 -0.99 25.79
N GLU A 238 11.63 -0.45 26.65
CA GLU A 238 12.70 0.49 26.27
C GLU A 238 13.91 -0.24 25.67
N ASN A 239 14.00 -1.55 25.87
CA ASN A 239 15.19 -2.34 25.55
C ASN A 239 15.35 -2.73 24.07
N GLY A 240 14.63 -2.12 23.12
CA GLY A 240 14.73 -2.43 21.67
C GLY A 240 14.25 -3.83 21.25
N LEU A 241 13.96 -4.71 22.22
CA LEU A 241 13.25 -5.99 22.08
C LEU A 241 11.87 -5.87 21.39
N PRO A 242 11.14 -4.75 21.52
CA PRO A 242 9.99 -4.43 20.68
C PRO A 242 10.17 -4.63 19.20
N LEU A 243 11.27 -4.11 18.63
CA LEU A 243 11.54 -4.20 17.21
C LEU A 243 11.67 -5.68 16.77
N LEU A 244 12.31 -6.49 17.63
CA LEU A 244 12.60 -7.91 17.41
C LEU A 244 11.36 -8.80 17.55
N ARG A 245 10.58 -8.65 18.62
CA ARG A 245 9.37 -9.46 18.87
C ARG A 245 8.29 -9.20 17.82
N SER A 246 8.14 -7.94 17.42
CA SER A 246 7.23 -7.52 16.35
C SER A 246 7.62 -8.12 15.01
N TRP A 247 8.93 -8.14 14.74
CA TRP A 247 9.45 -8.78 13.55
C TRP A 247 9.23 -10.29 13.56
N GLN A 248 9.51 -10.99 14.67
CA GLN A 248 9.22 -12.42 14.79
C GLN A 248 7.73 -12.73 14.55
N ALA A 249 6.82 -11.92 15.11
CA ALA A 249 5.39 -12.07 14.89
C ALA A 249 4.99 -11.92 13.41
N ILE A 250 5.59 -10.96 12.69
CA ILE A 250 5.37 -10.75 11.26
C ILE A 250 5.97 -11.89 10.43
N TRP A 251 7.22 -12.27 10.73
CA TRP A 251 7.97 -13.26 9.94
C TRP A 251 7.41 -14.69 10.11
N LEU A 252 7.08 -15.09 11.34
CA LEU A 252 6.47 -16.40 11.62
C LEU A 252 5.08 -16.54 10.98
N LYS A 253 4.28 -15.46 10.96
CA LYS A 253 2.97 -15.46 10.28
C LYS A 253 3.11 -15.46 8.76
N SER A 254 4.08 -14.72 8.21
CA SER A 254 4.42 -14.73 6.77
C SER A 254 4.83 -16.13 6.30
N TRP A 255 5.62 -16.86 7.10
CA TRP A 255 6.00 -18.25 6.79
C TRP A 255 4.87 -19.26 6.96
N ARG A 256 4.01 -19.15 7.99
CA ARG A 256 2.84 -20.04 8.11
C ARG A 256 1.88 -19.89 6.93
N ARG A 257 1.77 -18.69 6.35
CA ARG A 257 1.01 -18.45 5.11
C ARG A 257 1.68 -18.99 3.84
N LYS A 258 2.99 -19.31 3.83
CA LYS A 258 3.58 -20.11 2.72
C LYS A 258 2.95 -21.50 2.61
N GLY A 259 2.31 -22.01 3.67
CA GLY A 259 1.46 -23.19 3.61
C GLY A 259 0.19 -23.00 2.78
N PHE A 260 -0.29 -21.77 2.58
CA PHE A 260 -1.50 -21.48 1.80
C PHE A 260 -1.21 -21.56 0.28
N LEU A 261 -0.07 -21.05 -0.17
CA LEU A 261 0.39 -21.21 -1.56
C LEU A 261 0.95 -22.62 -1.84
N ASN A 262 1.56 -23.28 -0.84
CA ASN A 262 1.99 -24.68 -0.99
C ASN A 262 0.82 -25.69 -1.00
N ARG A 263 -0.41 -25.30 -0.63
CA ARG A 263 -1.58 -26.18 -0.80
C ARG A 263 -1.98 -26.38 -2.26
N GLN A 264 -1.51 -25.53 -3.19
CA GLN A 264 -1.60 -25.80 -4.63
C GLN A 264 -0.61 -26.88 -5.12
N LYS A 265 0.22 -27.48 -4.25
CA LYS A 265 1.06 -28.65 -4.60
C LYS A 265 0.39 -30.00 -4.32
N ARG A 266 -0.83 -30.04 -3.77
CA ARG A 266 -1.48 -31.29 -3.33
C ARG A 266 -2.93 -31.46 -3.79
N SER A 267 -3.26 -30.95 -4.98
CA SER A 267 -4.47 -31.37 -5.70
C SER A 267 -4.09 -31.71 -7.13
#